data_AF-A0A1T2CIC5-F1
#
_entry.id   AF-A0A1T2CIC5-F1
#
_cell.length_a   1.000
_cell.length_b   1.000
_cell.length_c   1.000
_cell.angle_alpha   90.00
_cell.angle_beta   90.00
_cell.angle_gamma   90.00
#
_symmetry.space_group_name_H-M   'P 1'
#
loop_
_entity.id
_entity.type
_entity.pdbx_description
1 polymer ?
#
loop_
_entity_poly.entity_id
_entity_poly.type
_entity_poly.pdbx_seq_one_letter_code
_entity_poly.pdbx_strand_id
1 'polypeptide(L)'
;MIRKILLPTILGILAYGFWISPDFKQIAAGVAIFLFGMLALEEGFKAFTGGLLENLLRRTTNKLWKSLSFGIVSTTIMQSSSLVSVITISFLSAGLIPLAAGIGIIFGTNLGTTTGAWLVAGFGLKVKISAYAMPMLVFGIILVFQKSRELKGIGYVLAGLGFLFLGIHHMKEGFDAFKDSIDLAQYAVAGYPGIFLFALLGLIATVVMQSSHATLVLIITALAAQQITYENALALAIGANIGTTITAIIGALSANVEGRRLAAAHLIFNVVTAFVAIALIYKLAIAVDSISAWLGIAETDYTLKLAVFHTLFNALGIVLMLPLIGKMVVFLEKTFQRRARTAAEPRFLNDAAFELGDTAIEAVRKETLHLYDNAFEIIASGLSLHGDEILSDRPLKDIVATSRKPITIDIDKEYNDTVKNLYAEIVGFIGEAQTSMTSEQAEELFELRAAGRDIVEAIKDTKHLQKNLSNYLNADNAEVRQEYDAIRCQVARVMRQLDDVRKEGEDSAAILSIDTLKLEIKESDNQFDHNLDGLVRKQLITPQMATSLMNDGSYAYDVSKHLIKMGEILFSTGSMAIREAERSLALDDEEMALLMEDDINNQAGANR
;
A
#
# COMPACT_ATOMS: atom_id res chain seq x y z
N MET A 1 -13.57 24.07 3.22
CA MET A 1 -13.66 25.55 3.12
C MET A 1 -12.31 26.21 2.81
N ILE A 2 -11.21 25.83 3.48
CA ILE A 2 -9.87 26.43 3.27
C ILE A 2 -9.35 26.29 1.83
N ARG A 3 -9.47 25.10 1.20
CA ARG A 3 -9.09 24.90 -0.22
C ARG A 3 -9.86 25.79 -1.22
N LYS A 4 -11.09 26.22 -0.89
CA LYS A 4 -11.93 27.06 -1.78
C LYS A 4 -11.52 28.53 -1.79
N ILE A 5 -10.84 29.01 -0.74
CA ILE A 5 -10.38 30.40 -0.62
C ILE A 5 -8.91 30.52 -1.06
N LEU A 6 -8.10 29.51 -0.76
CA LEU A 6 -6.65 29.55 -0.98
C LEU A 6 -6.27 29.68 -2.46
N LEU A 7 -6.94 28.96 -3.35
CA LEU A 7 -6.64 28.98 -4.79
C LEU A 7 -6.98 30.34 -5.44
N PRO A 8 -8.17 30.93 -5.27
CA PRO A 8 -8.45 32.28 -5.74
C PRO A 8 -7.46 33.33 -5.21
N THR A 9 -7.04 33.23 -3.96
CA THR A 9 -6.05 34.14 -3.37
C THR A 9 -4.68 34.00 -4.04
N ILE A 10 -4.18 32.77 -4.24
CA ILE A 10 -2.90 32.54 -4.95
C ILE A 10 -2.97 33.09 -6.38
N LEU A 11 -4.06 32.82 -7.10
CA LEU A 11 -4.26 33.33 -8.45
C LEU A 11 -4.32 34.87 -8.48
N GLY A 12 -4.97 35.49 -7.50
CA GLY A 12 -5.00 36.95 -7.35
C GLY A 12 -3.62 37.55 -7.10
N ILE A 13 -2.82 36.94 -6.22
CA ILE A 13 -1.44 37.37 -5.93
C ILE A 13 -0.56 37.21 -7.19
N LEU A 14 -0.67 36.09 -7.91
CA LEU A 14 0.09 35.88 -9.15
C LEU A 14 -0.31 36.88 -10.22
N ALA A 15 -1.61 37.12 -10.43
CA ALA A 15 -2.09 38.10 -11.40
C ALA A 15 -1.57 39.52 -11.09
N TYR A 16 -1.59 39.91 -9.81
CA TYR A 16 -1.01 41.18 -9.35
C TYR A 16 0.51 41.23 -9.60
N GLY A 17 1.25 40.16 -9.26
CA GLY A 17 2.68 40.07 -9.52
C GLY A 17 3.02 40.15 -11.01
N PHE A 18 2.25 39.48 -11.88
CA PHE A 18 2.42 39.52 -13.33
C PHE A 18 2.13 40.88 -13.95
N TRP A 19 1.25 41.66 -13.33
CA TRP A 19 1.00 43.03 -13.73
C TRP A 19 2.22 43.90 -13.40
N ILE A 20 2.75 43.79 -12.19
CA ILE A 20 3.75 44.74 -11.67
C ILE A 20 5.15 44.49 -12.22
N SER A 21 5.54 43.23 -12.39
CA SER A 21 6.91 42.89 -12.77
C SER A 21 6.94 41.93 -13.97
N PRO A 22 7.39 42.42 -15.14
CA PRO A 22 7.68 41.56 -16.30
C PRO A 22 8.69 40.47 -15.97
N ASP A 23 9.68 40.77 -15.13
CA ASP A 23 10.72 39.83 -14.73
C ASP A 23 10.16 38.71 -13.84
N PHE A 24 9.30 39.05 -12.87
CA PHE A 24 8.59 38.07 -12.05
C PHE A 24 7.74 37.14 -12.92
N LYS A 25 7.09 37.67 -13.96
CA LYS A 25 6.32 36.88 -14.93
C LYS A 25 7.22 35.90 -15.68
N GLN A 26 8.42 36.31 -16.09
CA GLN A 26 9.38 35.44 -16.76
C GLN A 26 9.90 34.33 -15.83
N ILE A 27 10.25 34.67 -14.57
CA ILE A 27 10.66 33.68 -13.57
C ILE A 27 9.54 32.68 -13.30
N ALA A 28 8.32 33.16 -13.08
CA ALA A 28 7.16 32.30 -12.84
C ALA A 28 6.82 31.40 -14.03
N ALA A 29 6.94 31.91 -15.27
CA ALA A 29 6.81 31.09 -16.48
C ALA A 29 7.90 30.01 -16.55
N GLY A 30 9.15 30.36 -16.24
CA GLY A 30 10.25 29.40 -16.14
C GLY A 30 9.99 28.30 -15.10
N VAL A 31 9.49 28.66 -13.92
CA VAL A 31 9.06 27.70 -12.88
C VAL A 31 7.93 26.81 -13.39
N ALA A 32 6.91 27.36 -14.05
CA ALA A 32 5.79 26.58 -14.58
C ALA A 32 6.25 25.57 -15.65
N ILE A 33 7.11 26.01 -16.58
CA ILE A 33 7.71 25.15 -17.60
C ILE A 33 8.56 24.06 -16.94
N PHE A 34 9.35 24.40 -15.93
CA PHE A 34 10.15 23.44 -15.18
C PHE A 34 9.29 22.39 -14.47
N LEU A 35 8.23 22.82 -13.77
CA LEU A 35 7.29 21.92 -13.11
C LEU A 35 6.61 20.99 -14.11
N PHE A 36 6.20 21.50 -15.27
CA PHE A 36 5.66 20.67 -16.36
C PHE A 36 6.69 19.64 -16.85
N GLY A 37 7.95 20.04 -16.98
CA GLY A 37 9.04 19.12 -17.30
C GLY A 37 9.20 18.00 -16.27
N MET A 38 9.09 18.31 -14.97
CA MET A 38 9.12 17.28 -13.92
C MET A 38 7.91 16.34 -14.00
N LEU A 39 6.71 16.86 -14.26
CA LEU A 39 5.51 16.02 -14.44
C LEU A 39 5.65 15.07 -15.64
N ALA A 40 6.16 15.56 -16.77
CA ALA A 40 6.42 14.73 -17.95
C ALA A 40 7.49 13.67 -17.63
N LEU A 41 8.56 14.03 -16.91
CA LEU A 41 9.60 13.09 -16.51
C LEU A 41 9.07 12.01 -15.55
N GLU A 42 8.19 12.37 -14.61
CA GLU A 42 7.47 11.44 -13.73
C GLU A 42 6.61 10.44 -14.52
N GLU A 43 5.81 10.93 -15.48
CA GLU A 43 5.00 10.07 -16.36
C GLU A 43 5.86 9.16 -17.25
N GLY A 44 6.99 9.67 -17.73
CA GLY A 44 7.97 8.91 -18.48
C GLY A 44 8.49 7.72 -17.67
N PHE A 45 8.87 7.95 -16.40
CA PHE A 45 9.31 6.87 -15.53
C PHE A 45 8.18 5.89 -15.15
N LYS A 46 6.97 6.38 -14.88
CA LYS A 46 5.80 5.52 -14.63
C LYS A 46 5.52 4.56 -15.79
N ALA A 47 5.77 4.99 -17.02
CA ALA A 47 5.60 4.15 -18.20
C ALA A 47 6.52 2.91 -18.16
N PHE A 48 7.71 3.00 -17.57
CA PHE A 48 8.67 1.89 -17.45
C PHE A 48 8.53 1.08 -16.16
N THR A 49 7.90 1.63 -15.12
CA THR A 49 7.89 1.00 -13.80
C THR A 49 6.70 0.07 -13.55
N GLY A 50 5.80 -0.16 -14.50
CA GLY A 50 4.50 -0.85 -14.30
C GLY A 50 4.53 -2.11 -13.43
N GLY A 51 4.34 -1.97 -12.11
CA GLY A 51 4.41 -3.06 -11.12
C GLY A 51 5.83 -3.37 -10.60
N LEU A 52 6.89 -2.86 -11.24
CA LEU A 52 8.29 -3.12 -10.88
C LEU A 52 8.65 -2.47 -9.54
N LEU A 53 8.17 -1.26 -9.27
CA LEU A 53 8.41 -0.58 -8.00
C LEU A 53 7.75 -1.32 -6.85
N GLU A 54 6.53 -1.77 -7.05
CA GLU A 54 5.72 -2.56 -6.14
C GLU A 54 6.40 -3.89 -5.82
N ASN A 55 6.87 -4.60 -6.85
CA ASN A 55 7.60 -5.86 -6.70
C ASN A 55 8.96 -5.67 -6.02
N LEU A 56 9.69 -4.62 -6.38
CA LEU A 56 10.99 -4.31 -5.77
C LEU A 56 10.82 -3.88 -4.31
N LEU A 57 9.77 -3.14 -3.99
CA LEU A 57 9.43 -2.72 -2.63
C LEU A 57 9.13 -3.93 -1.75
N ARG A 58 8.35 -4.91 -2.23
CA ARG A 58 8.13 -6.19 -1.52
C ARG A 58 9.44 -6.92 -1.20
N ARG A 59 10.43 -6.87 -2.10
CA ARG A 59 11.75 -7.54 -1.93
C ARG A 59 12.78 -6.76 -1.11
N THR A 60 12.62 -5.45 -0.97
CA THR A 60 13.62 -4.54 -0.36
C THR A 60 13.21 -4.00 1.01
N THR A 61 12.14 -4.53 1.60
CA THR A 61 11.60 -4.07 2.89
C THR A 61 11.93 -4.98 4.07
N ASN A 62 12.67 -6.07 3.84
CA ASN A 62 13.02 -7.03 4.90
C ASN A 62 14.21 -6.61 5.80
N LYS A 63 14.99 -5.61 5.39
CA LYS A 63 16.09 -5.05 6.18
C LYS A 63 16.15 -3.52 5.99
N LEU A 64 16.46 -2.80 7.06
CA LEU A 64 16.43 -1.34 7.07
C LEU A 64 17.37 -0.70 6.02
N TRP A 65 18.57 -1.24 5.81
CA TRP A 65 19.49 -0.72 4.79
C TRP A 65 18.95 -0.91 3.37
N LYS A 66 18.20 -1.99 3.10
CA LYS A 66 17.55 -2.19 1.80
C LYS A 66 16.42 -1.19 1.60
N SER A 67 15.66 -0.90 2.65
CA SER A 67 14.60 0.12 2.65
C SER A 67 15.18 1.51 2.39
N LEU A 68 16.29 1.84 3.06
CA LEU A 68 17.05 3.07 2.81
C LEU A 68 17.52 3.16 1.36
N SER A 69 18.20 2.13 0.86
CA SER A 69 18.68 2.09 -0.52
C SER A 69 17.55 2.16 -1.54
N PHE A 70 16.41 1.51 -1.27
CA PHE A 70 15.22 1.63 -2.11
C PHE A 70 14.78 3.09 -2.20
N GLY A 71 14.66 3.80 -1.08
CA GLY A 71 14.29 5.22 -1.07
C GLY A 71 15.25 6.10 -1.86
N ILE A 72 16.56 5.87 -1.71
CA ILE A 72 17.61 6.60 -2.45
C ILE A 72 17.48 6.37 -3.95
N VAL A 73 17.46 5.10 -4.37
CA VAL A 73 17.46 4.72 -5.79
C VAL A 73 16.16 5.11 -6.47
N SER A 74 15.02 4.78 -5.87
CA SER A 74 13.69 5.13 -6.43
C SER A 74 13.54 6.64 -6.57
N THR A 75 13.87 7.43 -5.55
CA THR A 75 13.75 8.89 -5.63
C THR A 75 14.73 9.48 -6.63
N THR A 76 15.94 8.91 -6.74
CA THR A 76 16.93 9.35 -7.74
C THR A 76 16.45 9.10 -9.16
N ILE A 77 15.85 7.93 -9.43
CA ILE A 77 15.34 7.60 -10.76
C ILE A 77 14.09 8.43 -11.05
N MET A 78 13.13 8.45 -10.14
CA MET A 78 11.84 9.10 -10.34
C MET A 78 11.89 10.62 -10.21
N GLN A 79 12.97 11.18 -9.64
CA GLN A 79 13.13 12.60 -9.32
C GLN A 79 12.01 13.18 -8.41
N SER A 80 11.21 12.32 -7.78
CA SER A 80 10.02 12.71 -7.01
C SER A 80 9.95 11.92 -5.70
N SER A 81 10.31 12.57 -4.58
CA SER A 81 10.17 11.98 -3.25
C SER A 81 8.72 11.92 -2.77
N SER A 82 7.86 12.83 -3.26
CA SER A 82 6.42 12.82 -2.96
C SER A 82 5.76 11.55 -3.50
N LEU A 83 6.06 11.15 -4.73
CA LEU A 83 5.53 9.92 -5.32
C LEU A 83 5.99 8.68 -4.55
N VAL A 84 7.30 8.58 -4.25
CA VAL A 84 7.82 7.47 -3.44
C VAL A 84 7.18 7.46 -2.05
N SER A 85 6.92 8.63 -1.45
CA SER A 85 6.24 8.75 -0.15
C SER A 85 4.79 8.26 -0.22
N VAL A 86 4.04 8.63 -1.26
CA VAL A 86 2.66 8.17 -1.48
C VAL A 86 2.61 6.65 -1.63
N ILE A 87 3.49 6.07 -2.46
CA ILE A 87 3.60 4.62 -2.63
C ILE A 87 3.90 3.94 -1.28
N THR A 88 4.85 4.49 -0.53
CA THR A 88 5.23 3.96 0.79
C THR A 88 4.07 4.03 1.78
N ILE A 89 3.32 5.14 1.80
CA ILE A 89 2.12 5.31 2.64
C ILE A 89 1.04 4.30 2.24
N SER A 90 0.82 4.08 0.94
CA SER A 90 -0.16 3.14 0.42
C SER A 90 0.16 1.70 0.87
N PHE A 91 1.38 1.25 0.65
CA PHE A 91 1.85 -0.08 1.08
C PHE A 91 1.80 -0.26 2.60
N LEU A 92 2.24 0.75 3.35
CA LEU A 92 2.19 0.72 4.80
C LEU A 92 0.74 0.67 5.31
N SER A 93 -0.17 1.41 4.67
CA SER A 93 -1.59 1.45 5.03
C SER A 93 -2.30 0.12 4.72
N ALA A 94 -1.94 -0.54 3.62
CA ALA A 94 -2.37 -1.91 3.32
C ALA A 94 -1.66 -2.99 4.17
N GLY A 95 -0.77 -2.58 5.10
CA GLY A 95 -0.03 -3.49 5.97
C GLY A 95 0.94 -4.40 5.21
N LEU A 96 1.37 -4.01 4.00
CA LEU A 96 2.34 -4.75 3.19
C LEU A 96 3.77 -4.59 3.68
N ILE A 97 4.07 -3.49 4.36
CA ILE A 97 5.40 -3.20 4.91
C ILE A 97 5.27 -2.71 6.35
N PRO A 98 6.25 -3.00 7.23
CA PRO A 98 6.25 -2.47 8.58
C PRO A 98 6.63 -0.99 8.61
N LEU A 99 6.19 -0.27 9.65
CA LEU A 99 6.48 1.16 9.83
C LEU A 99 7.99 1.48 9.78
N ALA A 100 8.84 0.62 10.37
CA ALA A 100 10.29 0.79 10.34
C ALA A 100 10.87 0.77 8.92
N ALA A 101 10.35 -0.09 8.03
CA ALA A 101 10.76 -0.12 6.63
C ALA A 101 10.30 1.14 5.90
N GLY A 102 9.06 1.58 6.12
CA GLY A 102 8.54 2.83 5.59
C GLY A 102 9.40 4.04 5.99
N ILE A 103 9.77 4.13 7.27
CA ILE A 103 10.68 5.18 7.78
C ILE A 103 12.04 5.12 7.06
N GLY A 104 12.61 3.92 6.91
CA GLY A 104 13.86 3.73 6.17
C GLY A 104 13.79 4.24 4.73
N ILE A 105 12.69 3.96 4.03
CA ILE A 105 12.46 4.46 2.67
C ILE A 105 12.41 5.98 2.65
N ILE A 106 11.64 6.60 3.53
CA ILE A 106 11.54 8.07 3.63
C ILE A 106 12.90 8.73 3.95
N PHE A 107 13.73 8.10 4.78
CA PHE A 107 15.08 8.63 5.02
C PHE A 107 15.92 8.55 3.74
N GLY A 108 15.76 7.47 2.97
CA GLY A 108 16.42 7.29 1.69
C GLY A 108 15.95 8.30 0.65
N THR A 109 14.65 8.62 0.61
CA THR A 109 14.12 9.59 -0.34
C THR A 109 14.73 10.98 -0.13
N ASN A 110 14.94 11.40 1.11
CA ASN A 110 15.58 12.68 1.44
C ASN A 110 17.04 12.76 0.93
N LEU A 111 17.78 11.65 0.86
CA LEU A 111 19.09 11.66 0.21
C LEU A 111 18.98 11.57 -1.31
N GLY A 112 18.00 10.82 -1.84
CA GLY A 112 17.75 10.71 -3.28
C GLY A 112 17.37 12.04 -3.93
N THR A 113 16.65 12.92 -3.24
CA THR A 113 16.30 14.27 -3.75
C THR A 113 17.51 15.16 -4.00
N THR A 114 18.67 14.82 -3.42
CA THR A 114 19.88 15.61 -3.60
C THR A 114 20.41 15.56 -5.03
N THR A 115 20.08 14.48 -5.78
CA THR A 115 20.47 14.31 -7.19
C THR A 115 19.98 15.45 -8.08
N GLY A 116 18.80 16.03 -7.80
CA GLY A 116 18.29 17.17 -8.57
C GLY A 116 19.20 18.40 -8.51
N ALA A 117 19.78 18.68 -7.33
CA ALA A 117 20.71 19.80 -7.18
C ALA A 117 21.99 19.59 -8.00
N TRP A 118 22.52 18.36 -8.03
CA TRP A 118 23.67 17.99 -8.85
C TRP A 118 23.39 18.12 -10.34
N LEU A 119 22.22 17.67 -10.79
CA LEU A 119 21.80 17.76 -12.19
C LEU A 119 21.76 19.22 -12.65
N VAL A 120 21.17 20.10 -11.85
CA VAL A 120 20.99 21.51 -12.20
C VAL A 120 22.31 22.28 -12.12
N ALA A 121 23.06 22.13 -11.02
CA ALA A 121 24.32 22.85 -10.83
C ALA A 121 25.43 22.36 -11.78
N GLY A 122 25.48 21.05 -12.05
CA GLY A 122 26.49 20.43 -12.91
C GLY A 122 26.19 20.60 -14.40
N PHE A 123 24.96 20.33 -14.83
CA PHE A 123 24.58 20.37 -16.23
C PHE A 123 23.74 21.61 -16.54
N GLY A 124 22.65 21.82 -15.81
CA GLY A 124 21.60 22.83 -16.03
C GLY A 124 22.09 24.25 -16.32
N LEU A 125 23.14 24.71 -15.64
CA LEU A 125 23.63 26.09 -15.72
C LEU A 125 24.91 26.30 -16.53
N LYS A 126 25.70 25.23 -16.78
CA LYS A 126 27.04 25.32 -17.37
C LYS A 126 27.08 24.99 -18.86
N VAL A 127 26.16 24.14 -19.30
CA VAL A 127 26.03 23.79 -20.72
C VAL A 127 25.02 24.76 -21.34
N LYS A 128 25.19 25.14 -22.63
CA LYS A 128 24.16 25.88 -23.39
C LYS A 128 22.97 24.97 -23.68
N ILE A 129 22.30 24.49 -22.63
CA ILE A 129 21.34 23.41 -22.77
C ILE A 129 20.11 23.84 -23.56
N SER A 130 19.82 25.14 -23.69
CA SER A 130 18.80 25.60 -24.64
C SER A 130 18.98 25.04 -26.06
N ALA A 131 20.23 24.80 -26.51
CA ALA A 131 20.53 24.19 -27.80
C ALA A 131 20.17 22.70 -27.88
N TYR A 132 20.17 21.98 -26.75
CA TYR A 132 19.80 20.56 -26.67
C TYR A 132 18.35 20.35 -26.23
N ALA A 133 17.80 21.28 -25.45
CA ALA A 133 16.44 21.27 -24.94
C ALA A 133 15.43 21.25 -26.09
N MET A 134 15.63 22.10 -27.11
CA MET A 134 14.72 22.16 -28.26
C MET A 134 14.67 20.84 -29.06
N PRO A 135 15.81 20.23 -29.46
CA PRO A 135 15.80 18.88 -30.04
C PRO A 135 15.14 17.83 -29.15
N MET A 136 15.45 17.81 -27.85
CA MET A 136 14.85 16.86 -26.90
C MET A 136 13.33 17.02 -26.82
N LEU A 137 12.83 18.25 -26.85
CA LEU A 137 11.39 18.54 -26.93
C LEU A 137 10.77 18.02 -28.22
N VAL A 138 11.40 18.30 -29.37
CA VAL A 138 10.88 17.86 -30.69
C VAL A 138 10.77 16.33 -30.73
N PHE A 139 11.86 15.63 -30.42
CA PHE A 139 11.83 14.16 -30.42
C PHE A 139 10.93 13.60 -29.32
N GLY A 140 10.95 14.20 -28.14
CA GLY A 140 10.12 13.80 -27.01
C GLY A 140 8.63 13.84 -27.35
N ILE A 141 8.17 14.96 -27.89
CA ILE A 141 6.76 15.14 -28.27
C ILE A 141 6.34 14.19 -29.41
N ILE A 142 7.20 13.97 -30.42
CA ILE A 142 6.92 12.99 -31.49
C ILE A 142 6.76 11.58 -30.91
N LEU A 143 7.59 11.21 -29.93
CA LEU A 143 7.55 9.91 -29.26
C LEU A 143 6.35 9.76 -28.31
N VAL A 144 5.90 10.84 -27.66
CA VAL A 144 4.70 10.84 -26.80
C VAL A 144 3.43 10.44 -27.57
N PHE A 145 3.34 10.76 -28.86
CA PHE A 145 2.20 10.39 -29.71
C PHE A 145 2.23 8.94 -30.22
N GLN A 146 3.27 8.16 -29.90
CA GLN A 146 3.34 6.75 -30.30
C GLN A 146 2.40 5.89 -29.46
N LYS A 147 1.88 4.80 -30.07
CA LYS A 147 0.98 3.86 -29.39
C LYS A 147 1.72 2.94 -28.40
N SER A 148 2.99 2.63 -28.64
CA SER A 148 3.80 1.81 -27.73
C SER A 148 4.02 2.56 -26.41
N ARG A 149 3.77 1.86 -25.29
CA ARG A 149 3.93 2.40 -23.94
C ARG A 149 5.38 2.81 -23.67
N GLU A 150 6.33 2.02 -24.16
CA GLU A 150 7.76 2.22 -23.99
C GLU A 150 8.23 3.46 -24.75
N LEU A 151 7.87 3.57 -26.04
CA LEU A 151 8.21 4.74 -26.85
C LEU A 151 7.58 6.02 -26.30
N LYS A 152 6.32 5.95 -25.86
CA LYS A 152 5.65 7.05 -25.18
C LYS A 152 6.38 7.46 -23.89
N GLY A 153 6.84 6.47 -23.10
CA GLY A 153 7.67 6.68 -21.92
C GLY A 153 8.98 7.40 -22.22
N ILE A 154 9.72 6.95 -23.26
CA ILE A 154 10.94 7.62 -23.72
C ILE A 154 10.62 9.06 -24.14
N GLY A 155 9.51 9.25 -24.85
CA GLY A 155 9.03 10.55 -25.28
C GLY A 155 8.80 11.51 -24.11
N TYR A 156 8.12 11.04 -23.07
CA TYR A 156 7.88 11.81 -21.85
C TYR A 156 9.17 12.13 -21.10
N VAL A 157 10.14 11.22 -21.02
CA VAL A 157 11.46 11.49 -20.42
C VAL A 157 12.20 12.59 -21.19
N LEU A 158 12.25 12.49 -22.53
CA LEU A 158 12.93 13.49 -23.37
C LEU A 158 12.23 14.84 -23.33
N ALA A 159 10.90 14.87 -23.43
CA ALA A 159 10.12 16.09 -23.31
C ALA A 159 10.29 16.71 -21.91
N GLY A 160 10.27 15.88 -20.86
CA GLY A 160 10.50 16.30 -19.49
C GLY A 160 11.85 16.99 -19.32
N LEU A 161 12.93 16.34 -19.72
CA LEU A 161 14.28 16.93 -19.70
C LEU A 161 14.36 18.22 -20.53
N GLY A 162 13.75 18.25 -21.72
CA GLY A 162 13.70 19.44 -22.56
C GLY A 162 13.01 20.63 -21.88
N PHE A 163 11.84 20.40 -21.28
CA PHE A 163 11.11 21.43 -20.53
C PHE A 163 11.84 21.84 -19.25
N LEU A 164 12.49 20.91 -18.53
CA LEU A 164 13.31 21.24 -17.36
C LEU A 164 14.40 22.26 -17.72
N PHE A 165 15.15 21.98 -18.78
CA PHE A 165 16.22 22.86 -19.20
C PHE A 165 15.72 24.20 -19.75
N LEU A 166 14.60 24.21 -20.48
CA LEU A 166 13.96 25.43 -20.94
C LEU A 166 13.46 26.29 -19.76
N GLY A 167 12.89 25.65 -18.74
CA GLY A 167 12.46 26.33 -17.51
C GLY A 167 13.63 26.97 -16.77
N ILE A 168 14.74 26.26 -16.61
CA ILE A 168 15.98 26.79 -16.01
C ILE A 168 16.49 28.01 -16.80
N HIS A 169 16.48 27.93 -18.12
CA HIS A 169 16.91 29.04 -18.98
C HIS A 169 16.08 30.31 -18.73
N HIS A 170 14.74 30.20 -18.74
CA HIS A 170 13.88 31.36 -18.50
C HIS A 170 13.95 31.88 -17.05
N MET A 171 14.11 30.99 -16.06
CA MET A 171 14.36 31.43 -14.68
C MET A 171 15.65 32.25 -14.58
N LYS A 172 16.72 31.79 -15.25
CA LYS A 172 18.01 32.50 -15.27
C LYS A 172 17.88 33.88 -15.92
N GLU A 173 17.30 33.95 -17.11
CA GLU A 173 17.08 35.24 -17.80
C GLU A 173 16.25 36.21 -16.96
N GLY A 174 15.18 35.73 -16.30
CA GLY A 174 14.35 36.56 -15.44
C GLY A 174 15.10 37.09 -14.21
N PHE A 175 15.95 36.27 -13.57
CA PHE A 175 16.78 36.75 -12.46
C PHE A 175 17.93 37.67 -12.92
N ASP A 176 18.49 37.45 -14.11
CA ASP A 176 19.50 38.33 -14.69
C ASP A 176 18.88 39.71 -14.98
N ALA A 177 17.66 39.78 -15.52
CA ALA A 177 16.93 41.03 -15.74
C ALA A 177 16.55 41.75 -14.42
N PHE A 178 16.21 40.98 -13.37
CA PHE A 178 15.91 41.53 -12.05
C PHE A 178 17.09 42.30 -11.44
N LYS A 179 18.33 41.90 -11.77
CA LYS A 179 19.57 42.55 -11.30
C LYS A 179 19.64 44.04 -11.63
N ASP A 180 19.09 44.42 -12.78
CA ASP A 180 19.15 45.80 -13.26
C ASP A 180 18.12 46.70 -12.56
N SER A 181 17.13 46.12 -11.87
CA SER A 181 16.04 46.86 -11.21
C SER A 181 16.11 46.84 -9.69
N ILE A 182 16.39 45.70 -9.06
CA ILE A 182 16.44 45.52 -7.60
C ILE A 182 17.51 44.49 -7.24
N ASP A 183 18.54 44.92 -6.49
CA ASP A 183 19.47 43.98 -5.87
C ASP A 183 18.80 43.35 -4.63
N LEU A 184 18.35 42.09 -4.72
CA LEU A 184 17.73 41.40 -3.59
C LEU A 184 18.73 41.07 -2.47
N ALA A 185 20.03 40.99 -2.78
CA ALA A 185 21.06 40.69 -1.79
C ALA A 185 21.20 41.82 -0.75
N GLN A 186 20.84 43.06 -1.09
CA GLN A 186 20.88 44.20 -0.17
C GLN A 186 19.89 44.08 1.01
N TYR A 187 18.85 43.25 0.86
CA TYR A 187 17.85 42.97 1.91
C TYR A 187 18.23 41.75 2.76
N ALA A 188 19.41 41.16 2.57
CA ALA A 188 19.88 40.01 3.33
C ALA A 188 20.04 40.39 4.81
N VAL A 189 19.35 39.65 5.68
CA VAL A 189 19.55 39.74 7.13
C VAL A 189 20.75 38.89 7.51
N ALA A 190 21.68 39.43 8.29
CA ALA A 190 22.90 38.72 8.66
C ALA A 190 22.70 37.78 9.88
N GLY A 191 23.60 36.80 10.00
CA GLY A 191 23.67 35.88 11.14
C GLY A 191 22.47 34.94 11.27
N TYR A 192 22.27 34.39 12.47
CA TYR A 192 21.18 33.45 12.76
C TYR A 192 19.77 33.97 12.46
N PRO A 193 19.42 35.26 12.72
CA PRO A 193 18.10 35.79 12.32
C PRO A 193 17.84 35.64 10.81
N GLY A 194 18.86 35.90 9.99
CA GLY A 194 18.79 35.67 8.55
C GLY A 194 18.62 34.20 8.20
N ILE A 195 19.41 33.32 8.81
CA ILE A 195 19.32 31.88 8.57
C ILE A 195 17.91 31.36 8.85
N PHE A 196 17.30 31.74 9.97
CA PHE A 196 15.92 31.33 10.27
C PHE A 196 14.89 31.93 9.31
N LEU A 197 15.06 33.20 8.93
CA LEU A 197 14.18 33.86 7.95
C LEU A 197 14.23 33.16 6.58
N PHE A 198 15.44 32.93 6.06
CA PHE A 198 15.63 32.28 4.76
C PHE A 198 15.24 30.81 4.78
N ALA A 199 15.43 30.09 5.88
CA ALA A 199 14.87 28.75 6.06
C ALA A 199 13.33 28.77 6.04
N LEU A 200 12.69 29.74 6.68
CA LEU A 200 11.24 29.89 6.60
C LEU A 200 10.77 30.21 5.18
N LEU A 201 11.47 31.08 4.44
CA LEU A 201 11.16 31.38 3.05
C LEU A 201 11.31 30.15 2.16
N GLY A 202 12.35 29.33 2.37
CA GLY A 202 12.55 28.08 1.64
C GLY A 202 11.42 27.07 1.89
N LEU A 203 10.99 26.95 3.16
CA LEU A 203 9.84 26.15 3.54
C LEU A 203 8.58 26.61 2.81
N ILE A 204 8.27 27.92 2.87
CA ILE A 204 7.09 28.49 2.22
C ILE A 204 7.15 28.26 0.71
N ALA A 205 8.31 28.48 0.08
CA ALA A 205 8.51 28.28 -1.35
C ALA A 205 8.23 26.83 -1.75
N THR A 206 8.73 25.85 -0.98
CA THR A 206 8.42 24.43 -1.23
C THR A 206 6.97 24.08 -0.99
N VAL A 207 6.32 24.67 0.02
CA VAL A 207 4.88 24.46 0.23
C VAL A 207 4.06 25.01 -0.92
N VAL A 208 4.42 26.17 -1.46
CA VAL A 208 3.72 26.76 -2.61
C VAL A 208 3.96 25.93 -3.88
N MET A 209 5.21 25.55 -4.14
CA MET A 209 5.55 24.76 -5.34
C MET A 209 5.19 23.28 -5.21
N GLN A 210 4.87 22.80 -4.01
CA GLN A 210 4.66 21.37 -3.69
C GLN A 210 5.83 20.46 -4.13
N SER A 211 7.02 21.04 -4.36
CA SER A 211 8.20 20.33 -4.84
C SER A 211 9.48 20.97 -4.34
N SER A 212 10.25 20.22 -3.56
CA SER A 212 11.57 20.65 -3.08
C SER A 212 12.62 20.67 -4.19
N HIS A 213 12.49 19.81 -5.22
CA HIS A 213 13.34 19.88 -6.42
C HIS A 213 13.18 21.22 -7.13
N ALA A 214 11.93 21.62 -7.45
CA ALA A 214 11.67 22.93 -8.06
C ALA A 214 12.18 24.08 -7.19
N THR A 215 12.03 23.97 -5.87
CA THR A 215 12.54 24.96 -4.93
C THR A 215 14.06 25.07 -4.99
N LEU A 216 14.78 23.95 -4.96
CA LEU A 216 16.24 23.99 -5.06
C LEU A 216 16.72 24.50 -6.41
N VAL A 217 16.02 24.18 -7.51
CA VAL A 217 16.36 24.74 -8.83
C VAL A 217 16.22 26.26 -8.83
N LEU A 218 15.14 26.78 -8.26
CA LEU A 218 14.94 28.21 -8.10
C LEU A 218 16.07 28.84 -7.29
N ILE A 219 16.44 28.25 -6.15
CA ILE A 219 17.54 28.72 -5.29
C ILE A 219 18.87 28.70 -6.03
N ILE A 220 19.21 27.58 -6.70
CA ILE A 220 20.45 27.42 -7.47
C ILE A 220 20.51 28.46 -8.61
N THR A 221 19.40 28.71 -9.28
CA THR A 221 19.33 29.67 -10.40
C THR A 221 19.45 31.11 -9.90
N ALA A 222 18.80 31.46 -8.78
CA ALA A 222 18.96 32.76 -8.13
C ALA A 222 20.40 32.99 -7.64
N LEU A 223 21.03 31.96 -7.07
CA LEU A 223 22.42 32.01 -6.63
C LEU A 223 23.38 32.19 -7.82
N ALA A 224 23.13 31.49 -8.93
CA ALA A 224 23.91 31.63 -10.16
C ALA A 224 23.80 33.03 -10.78
N ALA A 225 22.63 33.66 -10.67
CA ALA A 225 22.37 35.04 -11.09
C ALA A 225 22.84 36.08 -10.04
N GLN A 226 23.48 35.64 -8.95
CA GLN A 226 23.96 36.50 -7.84
C GLN A 226 22.86 37.29 -7.11
N GLN A 227 21.61 36.83 -7.17
CA GLN A 227 20.46 37.48 -6.51
C GLN A 227 20.34 37.14 -5.03
N ILE A 228 20.97 36.05 -4.61
CA ILE A 228 21.06 35.62 -3.22
C ILE A 228 22.51 35.27 -2.90
N THR A 229 22.91 35.51 -1.65
CA THR A 229 24.22 35.07 -1.16
C THR A 229 24.26 33.56 -0.97
N TYR A 230 25.47 33.00 -0.91
CA TYR A 230 25.66 31.58 -0.67
C TYR A 230 25.05 31.15 0.67
N GLU A 231 25.22 31.94 1.74
CA GLU A 231 24.67 31.67 3.07
C GLU A 231 23.13 31.63 3.05
N ASN A 232 22.50 32.56 2.34
CA ASN A 232 21.05 32.58 2.18
C ASN A 232 20.58 31.34 1.42
N ALA A 233 21.32 30.93 0.40
CA ALA A 233 21.02 29.72 -0.36
C ALA A 233 21.11 28.44 0.49
N LEU A 234 22.11 28.35 1.40
CA LEU A 234 22.20 27.24 2.36
C LEU A 234 20.96 27.18 3.27
N ALA A 235 20.56 28.33 3.82
CA ALA A 235 19.40 28.43 4.70
C ALA A 235 18.08 28.09 3.95
N LEU A 236 17.90 28.63 2.74
CA LEU A 236 16.76 28.32 1.87
C LEU A 236 16.67 26.82 1.57
N ALA A 237 17.81 26.16 1.31
CA ALA A 237 17.84 24.72 1.04
C ALA A 237 17.42 23.87 2.26
N ILE A 238 17.84 24.24 3.48
CA ILE A 238 17.35 23.61 4.72
C ILE A 238 15.83 23.75 4.84
N GLY A 239 15.34 24.98 4.60
CA GLY A 239 13.92 25.29 4.59
C GLY A 239 13.11 24.45 3.61
N ALA A 240 13.61 24.36 2.38
CA ALA A 240 12.99 23.58 1.31
C ALA A 240 12.83 22.10 1.69
N ASN A 241 13.81 21.54 2.39
CA ASN A 241 13.73 20.15 2.84
C ASN A 241 12.60 19.93 3.88
N ILE A 242 12.45 20.88 4.84
CA ILE A 242 11.31 20.85 5.77
C ILE A 242 9.98 20.93 5.00
N GLY A 243 9.89 21.82 4.01
CA GLY A 243 8.68 22.02 3.21
C GLY A 243 8.19 20.75 2.51
N THR A 244 9.09 19.84 2.11
CA THR A 244 8.76 18.54 1.50
C THR A 244 7.79 17.71 2.36
N THR A 245 7.85 17.86 3.69
CA THR A 245 7.02 17.07 4.60
C THR A 245 5.51 17.35 4.46
N ILE A 246 5.14 18.52 3.92
CA ILE A 246 3.74 18.91 3.74
C ILE A 246 3.04 18.05 2.69
N THR A 247 3.73 17.59 1.64
CA THR A 247 3.13 16.66 0.66
C THR A 247 2.80 15.32 1.31
N ALA A 248 3.70 14.79 2.13
CA ALA A 248 3.47 13.56 2.89
C ALA A 248 2.33 13.70 3.92
N ILE A 249 2.23 14.86 4.59
CA ILE A 249 1.12 15.16 5.51
C ILE A 249 -0.21 15.19 4.75
N ILE A 250 -0.27 15.85 3.59
CA ILE A 250 -1.48 15.88 2.76
C ILE A 250 -1.85 14.47 2.29
N GLY A 251 -0.88 13.67 1.84
CA GLY A 251 -1.10 12.28 1.43
C GLY A 251 -1.52 11.35 2.57
N ALA A 252 -1.13 11.65 3.81
CA ALA A 252 -1.56 10.87 4.98
C ALA A 252 -2.96 11.22 5.50
N LEU A 253 -3.60 12.27 4.98
CA LEU A 253 -4.98 12.62 5.35
C LEU A 253 -5.98 11.54 4.92
N SER A 254 -5.72 10.91 3.77
CA SER A 254 -6.48 9.80 3.19
C SER A 254 -6.04 8.41 3.70
N ALA A 255 -5.01 8.36 4.56
CA ALA A 255 -4.43 7.11 5.04
C ALA A 255 -4.93 6.72 6.44
N ASN A 256 -4.72 5.44 6.80
CA ASN A 256 -4.97 4.96 8.16
C ASN A 256 -3.89 5.46 9.15
N VAL A 257 -3.94 4.99 10.40
CA VAL A 257 -3.01 5.45 11.44
C VAL A 257 -1.53 5.18 11.11
N GLU A 258 -1.24 4.11 10.36
CA GLU A 258 0.14 3.79 9.97
C GLU A 258 0.68 4.81 8.96
N GLY A 259 -0.13 5.20 7.97
CA GLY A 259 0.21 6.30 7.06
C GLY A 259 0.46 7.63 7.79
N ARG A 260 -0.36 7.94 8.80
CA ARG A 260 -0.15 9.15 9.65
C ARG A 260 1.14 9.08 10.47
N ARG A 261 1.47 7.91 11.02
CA ARG A 261 2.74 7.69 11.73
C ARG A 261 3.94 7.92 10.79
N LEU A 262 3.85 7.45 9.55
CA LEU A 262 4.91 7.66 8.56
C LEU A 262 5.09 9.13 8.17
N ALA A 263 4.00 9.86 7.94
CA ALA A 263 4.06 11.30 7.67
C ALA A 263 4.65 12.08 8.86
N ALA A 264 4.27 11.71 10.10
CA ALA A 264 4.86 12.29 11.30
C ALA A 264 6.36 11.95 11.43
N ALA A 265 6.77 10.72 11.10
CA ALA A 265 8.18 10.34 11.07
C ALA A 265 8.99 11.20 10.07
N HIS A 266 8.43 11.44 8.88
CA HIS A 266 9.03 12.30 7.87
C HIS A 266 9.22 13.74 8.40
N LEU A 267 8.18 14.30 9.04
CA LEU A 267 8.25 15.62 9.66
C LEU A 267 9.33 15.68 10.76
N ILE A 268 9.34 14.71 11.67
CA ILE A 268 10.33 14.64 12.75
C ILE A 268 11.75 14.59 12.17
N PHE A 269 11.98 13.73 11.17
CA PHE A 269 13.28 13.60 10.51
C PHE A 269 13.76 14.94 9.93
N ASN A 270 12.94 15.62 9.13
CA ASN A 270 13.35 16.86 8.48
C ASN A 270 13.49 18.03 9.46
N VAL A 271 12.63 18.13 10.48
CA VAL A 271 12.73 19.18 11.50
C VAL A 271 13.99 18.99 12.36
N VAL A 272 14.26 17.77 12.83
CA VAL A 272 15.46 17.48 13.63
C VAL A 272 16.72 17.72 12.80
N THR A 273 16.76 17.22 11.57
CA THR A 273 17.89 17.39 10.67
C THR A 273 18.14 18.87 10.38
N ALA A 274 17.08 19.65 10.08
CA ALA A 274 17.17 21.08 9.86
C ALA A 274 17.68 21.86 11.07
N PHE A 275 17.16 21.57 12.27
CA PHE A 275 17.61 22.24 13.49
C PHE A 275 19.09 22.00 13.77
N VAL A 276 19.54 20.74 13.65
CA VAL A 276 20.96 20.38 13.82
C VAL A 276 21.82 21.03 12.75
N ALA A 277 21.36 21.06 11.49
CA ALA A 277 22.08 21.69 10.40
C ALA A 277 22.24 23.21 10.56
N ILE A 278 21.18 23.91 11.01
CA ILE A 278 21.24 25.34 11.33
C ILE A 278 22.25 25.57 12.47
N ALA A 279 22.20 24.77 13.53
CA ALA A 279 23.15 24.89 14.64
C ALA A 279 24.60 24.69 14.20
N LEU A 280 24.83 23.79 13.22
CA LEU A 280 26.15 23.43 12.71
C LEU A 280 26.51 24.12 11.40
N ILE A 281 25.76 25.12 10.94
CA ILE A 281 25.82 25.61 9.55
C ILE A 281 27.22 26.07 9.13
N TYR A 282 27.95 26.76 10.01
CA TYR A 282 29.33 27.21 9.75
C TYR A 282 30.30 26.02 9.64
N LYS A 283 30.12 24.98 10.46
CA LYS A 283 30.95 23.76 10.37
C LYS A 283 30.61 22.96 9.12
N LEU A 284 29.34 22.92 8.72
CA LEU A 284 28.90 22.31 7.47
C LEU A 284 29.48 23.05 6.27
N ALA A 285 29.53 24.39 6.28
CA ALA A 285 30.16 25.16 5.22
C ALA A 285 31.65 24.81 5.05
N ILE A 286 32.41 24.70 6.15
CA ILE A 286 33.82 24.26 6.11
C ILE A 286 33.94 22.84 5.55
N ALA A 287 33.05 21.93 5.95
CA ALA A 287 33.03 20.57 5.42
C ALA A 287 32.73 20.54 3.91
N VAL A 288 31.80 21.39 3.45
CA VAL A 288 31.50 21.57 2.03
C VAL A 288 32.73 22.05 1.30
N ASP A 289 33.41 23.10 1.75
CA ASP A 289 34.62 23.61 1.10
C ASP A 289 35.71 22.54 1.00
N SER A 290 35.91 21.77 2.07
CA SER A 290 36.90 20.68 2.12
C SER A 290 36.59 19.56 1.12
N ILE A 291 35.31 19.13 1.07
CA ILE A 291 34.85 18.07 0.17
C ILE A 291 34.83 18.56 -1.27
N SER A 292 34.41 19.80 -1.51
CA SER A 292 34.44 20.44 -2.82
C SER A 292 35.85 20.55 -3.37
N ALA A 293 36.83 20.95 -2.55
CA ALA A 293 38.23 20.96 -2.94
C ALA A 293 38.73 19.55 -3.32
N TRP A 294 38.35 18.52 -2.54
CA TRP A 294 38.69 17.13 -2.84
C TRP A 294 38.07 16.62 -4.15
N LEU A 295 36.84 17.05 -4.46
CA LEU A 295 36.15 16.74 -5.71
C LEU A 295 36.62 17.58 -6.92
N GLY A 296 37.56 18.52 -6.72
CA GLY A 296 38.03 19.42 -7.78
C GLY A 296 37.03 20.50 -8.18
N ILE A 297 36.06 20.82 -7.32
CA ILE A 297 35.10 21.91 -7.52
C ILE A 297 35.80 23.24 -7.21
N ALA A 298 35.72 24.20 -8.14
CA ALA A 298 36.35 25.51 -7.98
C ALA A 298 35.81 26.27 -6.76
N GLU A 299 36.67 27.07 -6.12
CA GLU A 299 36.32 27.80 -4.89
C GLU A 299 35.13 28.76 -5.07
N THR A 300 34.99 29.32 -6.27
CA THR A 300 33.93 30.27 -6.64
C THR A 300 32.65 29.59 -7.15
N ASP A 301 32.62 28.26 -7.25
CA ASP A 301 31.49 27.51 -7.79
C ASP A 301 30.44 27.22 -6.72
N TYR A 302 29.79 28.29 -6.26
CA TYR A 302 28.81 28.23 -5.16
C TYR A 302 27.58 27.36 -5.49
N THR A 303 27.24 27.17 -6.77
CA THR A 303 26.11 26.34 -7.18
C THR A 303 26.42 24.85 -6.98
N LEU A 304 27.60 24.38 -7.38
CA LEU A 304 28.04 23.01 -7.07
C LEU A 304 28.30 22.82 -5.57
N LYS A 305 28.86 23.82 -4.88
CA LYS A 305 29.00 23.77 -3.41
C LYS A 305 27.65 23.67 -2.71
N LEU A 306 26.59 24.28 -3.23
CA LEU A 306 25.24 24.12 -2.70
C LEU A 306 24.69 22.70 -2.89
N ALA A 307 25.00 22.04 -4.02
CA ALA A 307 24.65 20.64 -4.22
C ALA A 307 25.39 19.71 -3.23
N VAL A 308 26.68 19.95 -3.00
CA VAL A 308 27.48 19.25 -1.98
C VAL A 308 26.88 19.46 -0.58
N PHE A 309 26.54 20.71 -0.23
CA PHE A 309 25.89 21.03 1.03
C PHE A 309 24.59 20.24 1.20
N HIS A 310 23.73 20.23 0.18
CA HIS A 310 22.45 19.54 0.24
C HIS A 310 22.61 18.03 0.46
N THR A 311 23.59 17.40 -0.19
CA THR A 311 23.94 15.99 0.05
C THR A 311 24.45 15.76 1.47
N LEU A 312 25.38 16.58 1.97
CA LEU A 312 25.96 16.42 3.31
C LEU A 312 24.93 16.63 4.42
N PHE A 313 24.06 17.62 4.25
CA PHE A 313 22.96 17.90 5.17
C PHE A 313 21.98 16.73 5.30
N ASN A 314 21.54 16.14 4.18
CA ASN A 314 20.64 14.98 4.21
C ASN A 314 21.34 13.72 4.74
N ALA A 315 22.62 13.52 4.37
CA ALA A 315 23.43 12.43 4.92
C ALA A 315 23.62 12.56 6.44
N LEU A 316 23.83 13.77 6.96
CA LEU A 316 23.87 14.06 8.39
C LEU A 316 22.56 13.65 9.07
N GLY A 317 21.42 13.98 8.47
CA GLY A 317 20.10 13.56 8.95
C GLY A 317 19.98 12.04 9.08
N ILE A 318 20.39 11.30 8.04
CA ILE A 318 20.40 9.83 8.07
C ILE A 318 21.31 9.33 9.17
N VAL A 319 22.55 9.79 9.25
CA VAL A 319 23.51 9.34 10.29
C VAL A 319 22.97 9.58 11.70
N LEU A 320 22.29 10.70 11.92
CA LEU A 320 21.70 11.05 13.21
C LEU A 320 20.46 10.21 13.54
N MET A 321 19.55 10.04 12.58
CA MET A 321 18.21 9.51 12.84
C MET A 321 18.08 8.01 12.60
N LEU A 322 18.90 7.41 11.73
CA LEU A 322 18.90 5.97 11.44
C LEU A 322 18.99 5.09 12.71
N PRO A 323 19.91 5.34 13.69
CA PRO A 323 19.96 4.56 14.92
C PRO A 323 18.76 4.79 15.85
N LEU A 324 17.97 5.85 15.62
CA LEU A 324 16.81 6.21 16.44
C LEU A 324 15.48 5.66 15.90
N ILE A 325 15.47 4.97 14.75
CA ILE A 325 14.24 4.48 14.11
C ILE A 325 13.42 3.61 15.07
N GLY A 326 14.04 2.67 15.80
CA GLY A 326 13.31 1.82 16.75
C GLY A 326 12.61 2.64 17.86
N LYS A 327 13.29 3.65 18.41
CA LYS A 327 12.71 4.56 19.41
C LYS A 327 11.58 5.40 18.82
N MET A 328 11.76 5.85 17.57
CA MET A 328 10.77 6.64 16.86
C MET A 328 9.50 5.83 16.57
N VAL A 329 9.62 4.55 16.18
CA VAL A 329 8.48 3.63 16.02
C VAL A 329 7.68 3.56 17.32
N VAL A 330 8.33 3.25 18.44
CA VAL A 330 7.64 3.15 19.75
C VAL A 330 6.98 4.48 20.14
N PHE A 331 7.65 5.61 19.91
CA PHE A 331 7.09 6.94 20.18
C PHE A 331 5.84 7.22 19.32
N LEU A 332 5.90 6.93 18.02
CA LEU A 332 4.81 7.15 17.08
C LEU A 332 3.62 6.22 17.37
N GLU A 333 3.88 4.96 17.74
CA GLU A 333 2.83 4.01 18.12
C GLU A 333 2.07 4.45 19.37
N LYS A 334 2.78 5.02 20.35
CA LYS A 334 2.18 5.59 21.57
C LYS A 334 1.42 6.89 21.32
N THR A 335 1.92 7.73 20.42
CA THR A 335 1.35 9.06 20.12
C THR A 335 0.12 8.95 19.22
N PHE A 336 0.22 8.13 18.18
CA PHE A 336 -0.85 7.86 17.23
C PHE A 336 -1.40 6.47 17.52
N GLN A 337 -2.24 6.36 18.56
CA GLN A 337 -2.85 5.09 18.93
C GLN A 337 -3.88 4.66 17.89
N ARG A 338 -3.91 3.35 17.61
CA ARG A 338 -5.04 2.77 16.88
C ARG A 338 -6.28 3.01 17.73
N ARG A 339 -7.29 3.70 17.18
CA ARG A 339 -8.61 3.77 17.82
C ARG A 339 -9.12 2.33 17.98
N ALA A 340 -9.69 1.99 19.14
CA ALA A 340 -10.39 0.72 19.29
C ALA A 340 -11.52 0.69 18.26
N ARG A 341 -11.34 -0.12 17.22
CA ARG A 341 -12.33 -0.35 16.16
C ARG A 341 -13.22 -1.51 16.59
N THR A 342 -14.51 -1.44 16.28
CA THR A 342 -15.38 -2.62 16.42
C THR A 342 -14.95 -3.68 15.39
N ALA A 343 -15.33 -4.94 15.60
CA ALA A 343 -15.03 -6.01 14.63
C ALA A 343 -15.60 -5.74 13.22
N ALA A 344 -16.67 -4.93 13.15
CA ALA A 344 -17.33 -4.52 11.90
C ALA A 344 -16.68 -3.34 11.15
N GLU A 345 -15.64 -2.71 11.69
CA GLU A 345 -14.95 -1.60 11.03
C GLU A 345 -13.76 -2.09 10.19
N PRO A 346 -13.60 -1.59 8.94
CA PRO A 346 -12.49 -1.99 8.09
C PRO A 346 -11.15 -1.58 8.70
N ARG A 347 -10.11 -2.39 8.53
CA ARG A 347 -8.74 -2.18 9.03
C ARG A 347 -7.81 -1.65 7.94
N PHE A 348 -7.91 -2.23 6.75
CA PHE A 348 -6.98 -2.05 5.63
C PHE A 348 -7.59 -1.22 4.50
N LEU A 349 -8.92 -1.16 4.39
CA LEU A 349 -9.58 -0.32 3.39
C LEU A 349 -9.45 1.17 3.77
N ASN A 350 -8.82 1.94 2.88
CA ASN A 350 -8.68 3.39 3.00
C ASN A 350 -8.34 4.01 1.64
N ASP A 351 -8.61 5.30 1.50
CA ASP A 351 -8.43 6.03 0.25
C ASP A 351 -7.00 5.93 -0.31
N ALA A 352 -5.97 5.90 0.55
CA ALA A 352 -4.58 5.77 0.10
C ALA A 352 -4.27 4.40 -0.53
N ALA A 353 -5.07 3.36 -0.26
CA ALA A 353 -4.93 2.06 -0.91
C ALA A 353 -5.47 2.06 -2.36
N PHE A 354 -6.35 3.00 -2.74
CA PHE A 354 -6.85 3.12 -4.12
C PHE A 354 -5.80 3.58 -5.12
N GLU A 355 -4.80 4.33 -4.65
CA GLU A 355 -3.79 4.96 -5.51
C GLU A 355 -2.99 3.93 -6.34
N LEU A 356 -2.93 2.67 -5.91
CA LEU A 356 -2.19 1.59 -6.56
C LEU A 356 -3.01 0.30 -6.60
N GLY A 357 -3.22 -0.25 -7.80
CA GLY A 357 -4.11 -1.41 -7.97
C GLY A 357 -3.73 -2.65 -7.18
N ASP A 358 -2.47 -3.05 -7.23
CA ASP A 358 -1.99 -4.22 -6.46
C ASP A 358 -2.09 -4.00 -4.94
N THR A 359 -2.04 -2.74 -4.50
CA THR A 359 -2.22 -2.39 -3.09
C THR A 359 -3.69 -2.44 -2.69
N ALA A 360 -4.60 -2.01 -3.57
CA ALA A 360 -6.04 -2.13 -3.39
C ALA A 360 -6.48 -3.60 -3.30
N ILE A 361 -5.99 -4.46 -4.21
CA ILE A 361 -6.25 -5.90 -4.19
C ILE A 361 -5.82 -6.53 -2.87
N GLU A 362 -4.60 -6.23 -2.42
CA GLU A 362 -4.10 -6.76 -1.15
C GLU A 362 -4.92 -6.24 0.04
N ALA A 363 -5.27 -4.96 0.05
CA ALA A 363 -6.09 -4.37 1.11
C ALA A 363 -7.45 -5.08 1.21
N VAL A 364 -8.09 -5.34 0.07
CA VAL A 364 -9.33 -6.11 -0.02
C VAL A 364 -9.11 -7.54 0.48
N ARG A 365 -8.07 -8.23 0.03
CA ARG A 365 -7.75 -9.59 0.49
C ARG A 365 -7.61 -9.67 2.00
N LYS A 366 -6.85 -8.75 2.61
CA LYS A 366 -6.68 -8.70 4.07
C LYS A 366 -7.96 -8.35 4.80
N GLU A 367 -8.81 -7.51 4.21
CA GLU A 367 -10.11 -7.21 4.80
C GLU A 367 -11.08 -8.39 4.68
N THR A 368 -11.05 -9.15 3.57
CA THR A 368 -11.83 -10.38 3.43
C THR A 368 -11.33 -11.48 4.37
N LEU A 369 -10.02 -11.54 4.66
CA LEU A 369 -9.49 -12.41 5.72
C LEU A 369 -9.99 -11.98 7.11
N HIS A 370 -10.05 -10.68 7.40
CA HIS A 370 -10.64 -10.16 8.64
C HIS A 370 -12.15 -10.49 8.72
N LEU A 371 -12.87 -10.42 7.60
CA LEU A 371 -14.27 -10.88 7.50
C LEU A 371 -14.40 -12.37 7.80
N TYR A 372 -13.49 -13.20 7.27
CA TYR A 372 -13.43 -14.63 7.56
C TYR A 372 -13.14 -14.90 9.04
N ASP A 373 -12.18 -14.20 9.65
CA ASP A 373 -11.86 -14.37 11.08
C ASP A 373 -13.11 -14.09 11.96
N ASN A 374 -13.91 -13.07 11.64
CA ASN A 374 -15.18 -12.81 12.33
C ASN A 374 -16.22 -13.92 12.08
N ALA A 375 -16.32 -14.39 10.83
CA ALA A 375 -17.24 -15.46 10.45
C ALA A 375 -16.88 -16.80 11.10
N PHE A 376 -15.59 -17.11 11.24
CA PHE A 376 -15.09 -18.34 11.85
C PHE A 376 -15.61 -18.49 13.28
N GLU A 377 -15.58 -17.43 14.08
CA GLU A 377 -16.08 -17.44 15.45
C GLU A 377 -17.61 -17.62 15.52
N ILE A 378 -18.35 -17.01 14.58
CA ILE A 378 -19.81 -17.20 14.46
C ILE A 378 -20.13 -18.64 14.08
N ILE A 379 -19.41 -19.21 13.11
CA ILE A 379 -19.64 -20.57 12.63
C ILE A 379 -19.30 -21.58 13.74
N ALA A 380 -18.14 -21.44 14.39
CA ALA A 380 -17.73 -22.28 15.51
C ALA A 380 -18.78 -22.28 16.63
N SER A 381 -19.23 -21.09 17.03
CA SER A 381 -20.27 -20.93 18.04
C SER A 381 -21.62 -21.51 17.60
N GLY A 382 -21.98 -21.37 16.33
CA GLY A 382 -23.17 -21.98 15.73
C GLY A 382 -23.16 -23.50 15.76
N LEU A 383 -21.98 -24.11 15.66
CA LEU A 383 -21.74 -25.55 15.87
C LEU A 383 -21.67 -25.94 17.36
N SER A 384 -21.85 -24.99 18.27
CA SER A 384 -21.61 -25.16 19.72
C SER A 384 -20.20 -25.66 20.02
N LEU A 385 -19.21 -25.07 19.38
CA LEU A 385 -17.78 -25.31 19.56
C LEU A 385 -17.06 -23.98 19.81
N HIS A 386 -15.85 -24.04 20.36
CA HIS A 386 -14.98 -22.88 20.49
C HIS A 386 -13.89 -22.91 19.43
N GLY A 387 -13.55 -21.76 18.85
CA GLY A 387 -12.58 -21.65 17.77
C GLY A 387 -11.19 -22.16 18.15
N ASP A 388 -10.73 -21.85 19.36
CA ASP A 388 -9.46 -22.33 19.92
C ASP A 388 -9.41 -23.86 20.07
N GLU A 389 -10.53 -24.50 20.40
CA GLU A 389 -10.63 -25.97 20.43
C GLU A 389 -10.58 -26.56 19.01
N ILE A 390 -11.30 -25.97 18.06
CA ILE A 390 -11.26 -26.41 16.65
C ILE A 390 -9.82 -26.36 16.13
N LEU A 391 -9.07 -25.30 16.44
CA LEU A 391 -7.69 -25.12 15.98
C LEU A 391 -6.63 -25.88 16.81
N SER A 392 -7.05 -26.63 17.83
CA SER A 392 -6.13 -27.41 18.68
C SER A 392 -5.75 -28.77 18.08
N ASP A 393 -4.66 -29.36 18.57
CA ASP A 393 -4.23 -30.72 18.18
C ASP A 393 -5.14 -31.84 18.70
N ARG A 394 -6.16 -31.51 19.52
CA ARG A 394 -7.08 -32.51 20.07
C ARG A 394 -7.91 -33.14 18.93
N PRO A 395 -8.19 -34.46 19.00
CA PRO A 395 -9.09 -35.09 18.04
C PRO A 395 -10.47 -34.42 18.05
N LEU A 396 -10.97 -34.04 16.87
CA LEU A 396 -12.27 -33.37 16.74
C LEU A 396 -13.42 -34.18 17.35
N LYS A 397 -13.38 -35.50 17.22
CA LYS A 397 -14.36 -36.42 17.82
C LYS A 397 -14.44 -36.25 19.34
N ASP A 398 -13.30 -36.04 20.01
CA ASP A 398 -13.25 -35.87 21.46
C ASP A 398 -13.77 -34.49 21.87
N ILE A 399 -13.45 -33.45 21.09
CA ILE A 399 -13.95 -32.08 21.31
C ILE A 399 -15.47 -32.06 21.20
N VAL A 400 -16.01 -32.59 20.10
CA VAL A 400 -17.45 -32.65 19.84
C VAL A 400 -18.18 -33.48 20.92
N ALA A 401 -17.63 -34.64 21.29
CA ALA A 401 -18.21 -35.51 22.31
C ALA A 401 -18.26 -34.87 23.71
N THR A 402 -17.32 -33.97 24.02
CA THR A 402 -17.25 -33.25 25.30
C THR A 402 -18.05 -31.95 25.30
N SER A 403 -18.21 -31.28 24.15
CA SER A 403 -19.03 -30.08 23.99
C SER A 403 -20.51 -30.43 23.72
N ARG A 404 -21.23 -30.81 24.77
CA ARG A 404 -22.68 -31.15 24.70
C ARG A 404 -23.62 -30.03 25.13
N LYS A 405 -23.07 -28.95 25.68
CA LYS A 405 -23.86 -27.80 26.11
C LYS A 405 -24.03 -26.86 24.92
N PRO A 406 -25.27 -26.57 24.48
CA PRO A 406 -25.50 -25.63 23.39
C PRO A 406 -24.93 -24.25 23.74
N ILE A 407 -24.17 -23.67 22.81
CA ILE A 407 -23.76 -22.28 22.90
C ILE A 407 -24.90 -21.46 22.30
N THR A 408 -25.67 -20.76 23.16
CA THR A 408 -26.78 -19.93 22.72
C THR A 408 -26.26 -18.60 22.20
N ILE A 409 -25.93 -18.54 20.90
CA ILE A 409 -25.65 -17.29 20.19
C ILE A 409 -26.83 -16.90 19.30
N ASP A 410 -27.04 -15.59 19.15
CA ASP A 410 -27.92 -15.03 18.14
C ASP A 410 -27.07 -14.70 16.90
N ILE A 411 -27.05 -15.62 15.93
CA ILE A 411 -26.24 -15.47 14.71
C ILE A 411 -26.66 -14.23 13.92
N ASP A 412 -27.95 -13.87 13.90
CA ASP A 412 -28.40 -12.66 13.19
C ASP A 412 -27.81 -11.41 13.83
N LYS A 413 -27.79 -11.35 15.15
CA LYS A 413 -27.19 -10.25 15.87
C LYS A 413 -25.68 -10.17 15.62
N GLU A 414 -24.95 -11.26 15.81
CA GLU A 414 -23.49 -11.29 15.60
C GLU A 414 -23.11 -10.95 14.16
N TYR A 415 -23.88 -11.45 13.18
CA TYR A 415 -23.71 -11.09 11.76
C TYR A 415 -23.88 -9.58 11.53
N ASN A 416 -24.91 -8.96 12.09
CA ASN A 416 -25.13 -7.52 11.95
C ASN A 416 -24.04 -6.70 12.66
N ASP A 417 -23.59 -7.16 13.83
CA ASP A 417 -22.64 -6.44 14.69
C ASP A 417 -21.17 -6.55 14.22
N THR A 418 -20.82 -7.62 13.47
CA THR A 418 -19.41 -7.92 13.15
C THR A 418 -19.10 -8.17 11.66
N VAL A 419 -20.09 -8.56 10.84
CA VAL A 419 -19.86 -9.02 9.45
C VAL A 419 -20.50 -8.08 8.42
N LYS A 420 -21.78 -7.72 8.61
CA LYS A 420 -22.59 -7.05 7.58
C LYS A 420 -22.00 -5.72 7.12
N ASN A 421 -21.61 -4.86 8.05
CA ASN A 421 -21.02 -3.56 7.72
C ASN A 421 -19.67 -3.73 7.02
N LEU A 422 -18.83 -4.64 7.53
CA LEU A 422 -17.51 -4.92 6.98
C LEU A 422 -17.59 -5.41 5.53
N TYR A 423 -18.49 -6.35 5.26
CA TYR A 423 -18.73 -6.84 3.90
C TYR A 423 -19.26 -5.74 2.97
N ALA A 424 -20.15 -4.87 3.47
CA ALA A 424 -20.64 -3.73 2.69
C ALA A 424 -19.51 -2.74 2.31
N GLU A 425 -18.59 -2.45 3.24
CA GLU A 425 -17.41 -1.61 2.99
C GLU A 425 -16.46 -2.26 1.97
N ILE A 426 -16.25 -3.58 2.03
CA ILE A 426 -15.48 -4.32 1.02
C ILE A 426 -16.11 -4.17 -0.37
N VAL A 427 -17.43 -4.39 -0.48
CA VAL A 427 -18.14 -4.28 -1.77
C VAL A 427 -18.07 -2.85 -2.32
N GLY A 428 -18.28 -1.85 -1.46
CA GLY A 428 -18.19 -0.43 -1.81
C GLY A 428 -16.80 -0.04 -2.30
N PHE A 429 -15.76 -0.42 -1.55
CA PHE A 429 -14.37 -0.19 -1.93
C PHE A 429 -14.04 -0.82 -3.30
N ILE A 430 -14.42 -2.07 -3.54
CA ILE A 430 -14.18 -2.70 -4.85
C ILE A 430 -14.91 -1.95 -5.97
N GLY A 431 -16.14 -1.51 -5.74
CA GLY A 431 -16.92 -0.76 -6.73
C GLY A 431 -16.25 0.56 -7.14
N GLU A 432 -15.62 1.26 -6.20
CA GLU A 432 -14.87 2.48 -6.47
C GLU A 432 -13.53 2.19 -7.16
N ALA A 433 -12.78 1.20 -6.66
CA ALA A 433 -11.46 0.82 -7.17
C ALA A 433 -11.48 0.47 -8.66
N GLN A 434 -12.50 -0.28 -9.12
CA GLN A 434 -12.59 -0.79 -10.50
C GLN A 434 -12.49 0.29 -11.59
N THR A 435 -12.81 1.55 -11.29
CA THR A 435 -12.79 2.64 -12.27
C THR A 435 -11.39 2.98 -12.79
N SER A 436 -10.34 2.59 -12.06
CA SER A 436 -8.95 2.99 -12.33
C SER A 436 -8.00 1.80 -12.49
N MET A 437 -8.53 0.58 -12.67
CA MET A 437 -7.78 -0.68 -12.69
C MET A 437 -7.66 -1.29 -14.08
N THR A 438 -6.65 -2.15 -14.28
CA THR A 438 -6.59 -3.01 -15.47
C THR A 438 -7.70 -4.07 -15.41
N SER A 439 -8.05 -4.67 -16.55
CA SER A 439 -9.03 -5.76 -16.59
C SER A 439 -8.64 -6.93 -15.67
N GLU A 440 -7.34 -7.24 -15.65
CA GLU A 440 -6.72 -8.26 -14.79
C GLU A 440 -6.95 -7.97 -13.31
N GLN A 441 -6.63 -6.74 -12.87
CA GLN A 441 -6.83 -6.31 -11.49
C GLN A 441 -8.32 -6.27 -11.10
N ALA A 442 -9.20 -5.89 -12.03
CA ALA A 442 -10.63 -5.88 -11.78
C ALA A 442 -11.22 -7.29 -11.60
N GLU A 443 -10.67 -8.28 -12.28
CA GLU A 443 -11.02 -9.70 -12.13
C GLU A 443 -10.61 -10.23 -10.75
N GLU A 444 -9.39 -9.97 -10.29
CA GLU A 444 -8.98 -10.38 -8.94
C GLU A 444 -9.88 -9.79 -7.85
N LEU A 445 -10.26 -8.51 -7.99
CA LEU A 445 -11.19 -7.88 -7.06
C LEU A 445 -12.59 -8.52 -7.12
N PHE A 446 -13.05 -8.97 -8.28
CA PHE A 446 -14.32 -9.69 -8.41
C PHE A 446 -14.29 -11.03 -7.68
N GLU A 447 -13.19 -11.77 -7.77
CA GLU A 447 -13.01 -13.01 -7.04
C GLU A 447 -12.99 -12.79 -5.53
N LEU A 448 -12.27 -11.77 -5.06
CA LEU A 448 -12.27 -11.41 -3.64
C LEU A 448 -13.67 -11.02 -3.14
N ARG A 449 -14.49 -10.38 -3.98
CA ARG A 449 -15.91 -10.13 -3.69
C ARG A 449 -16.70 -11.43 -3.60
N ALA A 450 -16.47 -12.37 -4.52
CA ALA A 450 -17.12 -13.68 -4.50
C ALA A 450 -16.78 -14.47 -3.22
N ALA A 451 -15.51 -14.48 -2.82
CA ALA A 451 -15.08 -15.06 -1.54
C ALA A 451 -15.79 -14.43 -0.34
N GLY A 452 -15.93 -13.10 -0.32
CA GLY A 452 -16.71 -12.40 0.70
C GLY A 452 -18.19 -12.83 0.73
N ARG A 453 -18.80 -13.05 -0.43
CA ARG A 453 -20.16 -13.60 -0.52
C ARG A 453 -20.25 -15.01 0.06
N ASP A 454 -19.31 -15.89 -0.29
CA ASP A 454 -19.28 -17.26 0.20
C ASP A 454 -19.15 -17.31 1.74
N ILE A 455 -18.36 -16.42 2.36
CA ILE A 455 -18.31 -16.26 3.82
C ILE A 455 -19.69 -15.94 4.40
N VAL A 456 -20.43 -15.02 3.77
CA VAL A 456 -21.76 -14.61 4.23
C VAL A 456 -22.78 -15.75 4.07
N GLU A 457 -22.72 -16.52 2.98
CA GLU A 457 -23.60 -17.68 2.80
C GLU A 457 -23.30 -18.77 3.84
N ALA A 458 -22.02 -19.07 4.12
CA ALA A 458 -21.64 -20.03 5.17
C ALA A 458 -22.20 -19.66 6.56
N ILE A 459 -22.28 -18.37 6.91
CA ILE A 459 -22.92 -17.92 8.16
C ILE A 459 -24.42 -18.23 8.15
N LYS A 460 -25.11 -17.98 7.02
CA LYS A 460 -26.56 -18.22 6.91
C LYS A 460 -26.88 -19.71 6.98
N ASP A 461 -26.11 -20.56 6.31
CA ASP A 461 -26.31 -22.01 6.37
C ASP A 461 -26.04 -22.54 7.77
N THR A 462 -25.01 -22.01 8.45
CA THR A 462 -24.76 -22.33 9.86
C THR A 462 -25.93 -21.92 10.76
N LYS A 463 -26.58 -20.78 10.49
CA LYS A 463 -27.79 -20.36 11.21
C LYS A 463 -28.93 -21.35 11.04
N HIS A 464 -29.14 -21.86 9.83
CA HIS A 464 -30.18 -22.86 9.58
C HIS A 464 -29.88 -24.17 10.32
N LEU A 465 -28.63 -24.64 10.26
CA LEU A 465 -28.13 -25.81 10.97
C LEU A 465 -28.27 -25.69 12.50
N GLN A 466 -27.90 -24.54 13.07
CA GLN A 466 -27.91 -24.29 14.53
C GLN A 466 -29.28 -24.57 15.16
N LYS A 467 -30.36 -24.27 14.44
CA LYS A 467 -31.74 -24.36 14.93
C LYS A 467 -32.09 -25.78 15.41
N ASN A 468 -31.72 -26.79 14.64
CA ASN A 468 -31.97 -28.19 14.99
C ASN A 468 -30.83 -28.75 15.84
N LEU A 469 -29.59 -28.45 15.48
CA LEU A 469 -28.39 -28.89 16.19
C LEU A 469 -28.48 -28.58 17.69
N SER A 470 -28.88 -27.36 18.06
CA SER A 470 -29.02 -26.95 19.47
C SER A 470 -30.01 -27.80 20.27
N ASN A 471 -31.06 -28.30 19.60
CA ASN A 471 -32.07 -29.15 20.23
C ASN A 471 -31.58 -30.60 20.34
N TYR A 472 -30.86 -31.09 19.33
CA TYR A 472 -30.44 -32.48 19.26
C TYR A 472 -29.12 -32.78 19.98
N LEU A 473 -28.32 -31.79 20.36
CA LEU A 473 -27.11 -31.97 21.20
C LEU A 473 -27.38 -32.77 22.49
N ASN A 474 -28.58 -32.63 23.06
CA ASN A 474 -29.02 -33.36 24.25
C ASN A 474 -30.25 -34.26 24.01
N ALA A 475 -30.56 -34.60 22.75
CA ALA A 475 -31.70 -35.47 22.45
C ALA A 475 -31.50 -36.86 23.05
N ASP A 476 -32.56 -37.51 23.54
CA ASP A 476 -32.45 -38.83 24.18
C ASP A 476 -31.92 -39.93 23.23
N ASN A 477 -32.25 -39.83 21.94
CA ASN A 477 -31.85 -40.80 20.92
C ASN A 477 -30.34 -40.69 20.63
N ALA A 478 -29.60 -41.76 20.96
CA ALA A 478 -28.15 -41.81 20.80
C ALA A 478 -27.68 -41.77 19.35
N GLU A 479 -28.43 -42.36 18.42
CA GLU A 479 -28.07 -42.43 17.01
C GLU A 479 -28.19 -41.03 16.37
N VAL A 480 -29.29 -40.33 16.64
CA VAL A 480 -29.47 -38.95 16.15
C VAL A 480 -28.37 -38.03 16.68
N ARG A 481 -28.00 -38.17 17.96
CA ARG A 481 -26.88 -37.40 18.54
C ARG A 481 -25.56 -37.67 17.80
N GLN A 482 -25.26 -38.93 17.50
CA GLN A 482 -24.04 -39.30 16.78
C GLN A 482 -23.99 -38.71 15.37
N GLU A 483 -25.12 -38.66 14.66
CA GLU A 483 -25.19 -38.02 13.33
C GLU A 483 -24.97 -36.50 13.40
N TYR A 484 -25.54 -35.80 14.39
CA TYR A 484 -25.23 -34.38 14.60
C TYR A 484 -23.77 -34.14 15.02
N ASP A 485 -23.18 -35.03 15.82
CA ASP A 485 -21.76 -34.97 16.16
C ASP A 485 -20.88 -35.21 14.92
N ALA A 486 -21.30 -36.08 13.99
CA ALA A 486 -20.63 -36.29 12.71
C ALA A 486 -20.68 -35.02 11.84
N ILE A 487 -21.85 -34.38 11.73
CA ILE A 487 -22.04 -33.09 11.04
C ILE A 487 -21.09 -32.02 11.62
N ARG A 488 -21.06 -31.87 12.96
CA ARG A 488 -20.16 -30.92 13.64
C ARG A 488 -18.69 -31.21 13.36
N CYS A 489 -18.31 -32.50 13.40
CA CYS A 489 -16.95 -32.93 13.08
C CYS A 489 -16.56 -32.60 11.63
N GLN A 490 -17.48 -32.76 10.67
CA GLN A 490 -17.21 -32.48 9.26
C GLN A 490 -16.89 -30.99 9.04
N VAL A 491 -17.77 -30.09 9.50
CA VAL A 491 -17.55 -28.64 9.33
C VAL A 491 -16.30 -28.18 10.08
N ALA A 492 -16.11 -28.65 11.33
CA ALA A 492 -14.93 -28.30 12.12
C ALA A 492 -13.62 -28.83 11.51
N ARG A 493 -13.67 -29.96 10.78
CA ARG A 493 -12.50 -30.50 10.06
C ARG A 493 -12.11 -29.59 8.91
N VAL A 494 -13.08 -29.16 8.10
CA VAL A 494 -12.85 -28.21 7.00
C VAL A 494 -12.26 -26.91 7.54
N MET A 495 -12.83 -26.38 8.62
CA MET A 495 -12.32 -25.18 9.30
C MET A 495 -10.86 -25.35 9.77
N ARG A 496 -10.51 -26.50 10.35
CA ARG A 496 -9.14 -26.80 10.80
C ARG A 496 -8.17 -26.93 9.63
N GLN A 497 -8.52 -27.73 8.62
CA GLN A 497 -7.67 -27.95 7.44
C GLN A 497 -7.46 -26.65 6.64
N LEU A 498 -8.48 -25.78 6.54
CA LEU A 498 -8.31 -24.45 5.93
C LEU A 498 -7.35 -23.55 6.71
N ASP A 499 -7.33 -23.64 8.05
CA ASP A 499 -6.35 -22.92 8.88
C ASP A 499 -4.94 -23.50 8.71
N ASP A 500 -4.80 -24.82 8.54
CA ASP A 500 -3.52 -25.46 8.20
C ASP A 500 -3.00 -24.97 6.85
N VAL A 501 -3.86 -24.95 5.82
CA VAL A 501 -3.54 -24.39 4.49
C VAL A 501 -3.11 -22.92 4.59
N ARG A 502 -3.82 -22.12 5.40
CA ARG A 502 -3.47 -20.72 5.65
C ARG A 502 -2.08 -20.57 6.29
N LYS A 503 -1.67 -21.50 7.17
CA LYS A 503 -0.37 -21.48 7.86
C LYS A 503 0.79 -21.96 6.97
N GLU A 504 0.54 -22.90 6.06
CA GLU A 504 1.55 -23.48 5.17
C GLU A 504 2.07 -22.46 4.13
N GLY A 505 1.26 -21.49 3.72
CA GLY A 505 1.71 -20.32 2.93
C GLY A 505 1.82 -20.60 1.42
N GLU A 506 2.78 -19.96 0.73
CA GLU A 506 2.97 -19.94 -0.74
C GLU A 506 3.40 -21.30 -1.37
N ASP A 507 3.23 -22.42 -0.67
CA ASP A 507 3.63 -23.73 -1.18
C ASP A 507 2.51 -24.32 -2.05
N SER A 508 2.83 -24.83 -3.24
CA SER A 508 1.83 -25.40 -4.17
C SER A 508 1.07 -26.60 -3.58
N ALA A 509 1.54 -27.15 -2.45
CA ALA A 509 0.86 -28.16 -1.64
C ALA A 509 -0.48 -27.65 -1.06
N ALA A 510 -0.64 -26.35 -0.85
CA ALA A 510 -1.86 -25.72 -0.33
C ALA A 510 -3.10 -26.01 -1.20
N ILE A 511 -2.96 -25.99 -2.52
CA ILE A 511 -4.09 -26.21 -3.45
C ILE A 511 -4.46 -27.67 -3.57
N LEU A 512 -3.47 -28.57 -3.66
CA LEU A 512 -3.71 -30.01 -3.62
C LEU A 512 -4.45 -30.42 -2.34
N SER A 513 -4.14 -29.74 -1.22
CA SER A 513 -4.84 -29.94 0.05
C SER A 513 -6.30 -29.47 -0.02
N ILE A 514 -6.58 -28.38 -0.74
CA ILE A 514 -7.97 -27.90 -0.95
C ILE A 514 -8.75 -28.83 -1.90
N ASP A 515 -8.15 -29.38 -2.95
CA ASP A 515 -8.86 -30.34 -3.81
C ASP A 515 -9.16 -31.65 -3.09
N THR A 516 -8.23 -32.10 -2.24
CA THR A 516 -8.45 -33.22 -1.33
C THR A 516 -9.65 -32.95 -0.41
N LEU A 517 -9.75 -31.74 0.15
CA LEU A 517 -10.89 -31.31 0.95
C LEU A 517 -12.22 -31.41 0.19
N LYS A 518 -12.27 -31.00 -1.08
CA LYS A 518 -13.50 -31.11 -1.89
C LYS A 518 -13.95 -32.55 -2.05
N LEU A 519 -13.01 -33.46 -2.34
CA LEU A 519 -13.30 -34.88 -2.47
C LEU A 519 -13.82 -35.46 -1.15
N GLU A 520 -13.14 -35.16 -0.04
CA GLU A 520 -13.51 -35.64 1.29
C GLU A 520 -14.92 -35.20 1.71
N ILE A 521 -15.31 -33.94 1.45
CA ILE A 521 -16.66 -33.48 1.83
C ILE A 521 -17.75 -34.13 0.97
N LYS A 522 -17.48 -34.43 -0.30
CA LYS A 522 -18.43 -35.04 -1.22
C LYS A 522 -18.60 -36.54 -0.94
N GLU A 523 -17.51 -37.22 -0.59
CA GLU A 523 -17.57 -38.60 -0.10
C GLU A 523 -18.30 -38.69 1.25
N SER A 524 -18.02 -37.76 2.18
CA SER A 524 -18.70 -37.69 3.48
C SER A 524 -20.20 -37.46 3.34
N ASP A 525 -20.64 -36.62 2.40
CA ASP A 525 -22.05 -36.35 2.11
C ASP A 525 -22.78 -37.61 1.59
N ASN A 526 -22.18 -38.30 0.61
CA ASN A 526 -22.71 -39.58 0.10
C ASN A 526 -22.80 -40.66 1.20
N GLN A 527 -21.78 -40.75 2.06
CA GLN A 527 -21.75 -41.72 3.15
C GLN A 527 -22.79 -41.40 4.22
N PHE A 528 -23.03 -40.11 4.49
CA PHE A 528 -24.05 -39.63 5.43
C PHE A 528 -25.45 -40.10 5.00
N ASP A 529 -25.82 -39.89 3.73
CA ASP A 529 -27.11 -40.34 3.19
C ASP A 529 -27.28 -41.87 3.29
N HIS A 530 -26.24 -42.64 2.96
CA HIS A 530 -26.27 -44.09 3.08
C HIS A 530 -26.43 -44.59 4.52
N ASN A 531 -25.77 -43.94 5.48
CA ASN A 531 -25.90 -44.27 6.90
C ASN A 531 -27.33 -44.01 7.40
N LEU A 532 -27.90 -42.87 7.00
CA LEU A 532 -29.21 -42.40 7.39
C LEU A 532 -30.33 -43.35 6.90
N ASP A 533 -30.23 -43.83 5.66
CA ASP A 533 -31.09 -44.90 5.14
C ASP A 533 -31.00 -46.20 5.94
N GLY A 534 -29.80 -46.54 6.42
CA GLY A 534 -29.55 -47.68 7.31
C GLY A 534 -30.28 -47.53 8.64
N LEU A 535 -30.22 -46.35 9.26
CA LEU A 535 -30.87 -46.06 10.54
C LEU A 535 -32.39 -46.08 10.44
N VAL A 536 -32.97 -45.52 9.36
CA VAL A 536 -34.42 -45.55 9.12
C VAL A 536 -34.90 -46.99 8.91
N ARG A 537 -34.22 -47.79 8.08
CA ARG A 537 -34.57 -49.19 7.84
C ARG A 537 -34.54 -50.03 9.11
N LYS A 538 -33.58 -49.78 10.00
CA LYS A 538 -33.46 -50.45 11.31
C LYS A 538 -34.41 -49.90 12.38
N GLN A 539 -35.23 -48.90 12.05
CA GLN A 539 -36.15 -48.21 12.98
C GLN A 539 -35.44 -47.57 14.19
N LEU A 540 -34.17 -47.20 14.01
CA LEU A 540 -33.37 -46.55 15.05
C LEU A 540 -33.66 -45.04 15.11
N ILE A 541 -34.10 -44.45 14.00
CA ILE A 541 -34.58 -43.07 13.89
C ILE A 541 -35.92 -43.04 13.14
N THR A 542 -36.72 -42.00 13.38
CA THR A 542 -38.00 -41.82 12.68
C THR A 542 -37.79 -41.16 11.32
N PRO A 543 -38.73 -41.30 10.36
CA PRO A 543 -38.68 -40.56 9.10
C PRO A 543 -38.57 -39.05 9.28
N GLN A 544 -39.21 -38.48 10.32
CA GLN A 544 -39.13 -37.05 10.63
C GLN A 544 -37.73 -36.62 11.11
N MET A 545 -37.09 -37.45 11.95
CA MET A 545 -35.70 -37.23 12.38
C MET A 545 -34.74 -37.34 11.19
N ALA A 546 -34.94 -38.34 10.34
CA ALA A 546 -34.19 -38.54 9.10
C ALA A 546 -34.28 -37.31 8.18
N THR A 547 -35.48 -36.80 7.90
CA THR A 547 -35.63 -35.58 7.07
C THR A 547 -35.00 -34.34 7.69
N SER A 548 -34.94 -34.25 9.02
CA SER A 548 -34.28 -33.13 9.71
C SER A 548 -32.76 -33.22 9.53
N LEU A 549 -32.20 -34.42 9.77
CA LEU A 549 -30.79 -34.72 9.57
C LEU A 549 -30.35 -34.53 8.11
N MET A 550 -31.15 -34.91 7.12
CA MET A 550 -30.84 -34.67 5.70
C MET A 550 -30.73 -33.18 5.38
N ASN A 551 -31.69 -32.37 5.85
CA ASN A 551 -31.63 -30.91 5.64
C ASN A 551 -30.41 -30.29 6.35
N ASP A 552 -30.14 -30.72 7.58
CA ASP A 552 -29.02 -30.22 8.37
C ASP A 552 -27.66 -30.67 7.81
N GLY A 553 -27.59 -31.89 7.25
CA GLY A 553 -26.46 -32.40 6.49
C GLY A 553 -26.19 -31.57 5.23
N SER A 554 -27.25 -31.25 4.46
CA SER A 554 -27.14 -30.34 3.31
C SER A 554 -26.61 -28.97 3.71
N TYR A 555 -27.11 -28.37 4.81
CA TYR A 555 -26.57 -27.11 5.31
C TYR A 555 -25.09 -27.24 5.69
N ALA A 556 -24.68 -28.33 6.33
CA ALA A 556 -23.27 -28.56 6.69
C ALA A 556 -22.36 -28.74 5.46
N TYR A 557 -22.86 -29.43 4.43
CA TYR A 557 -22.19 -29.54 3.14
C TYR A 557 -22.05 -28.16 2.47
N ASP A 558 -23.11 -27.35 2.45
CA ASP A 558 -23.07 -26.01 1.87
C ASP A 558 -22.13 -25.07 2.63
N VAL A 559 -22.13 -25.09 3.97
CA VAL A 559 -21.13 -24.38 4.79
C VAL A 559 -19.72 -24.78 4.37
N SER A 560 -19.45 -26.09 4.31
CA SER A 560 -18.13 -26.62 3.97
C SER A 560 -17.70 -26.19 2.56
N LYS A 561 -18.62 -26.27 1.59
CA LYS A 561 -18.40 -25.88 0.20
C LYS A 561 -18.10 -24.38 0.06
N HIS A 562 -18.86 -23.53 0.75
CA HIS A 562 -18.62 -22.09 0.74
C HIS A 562 -17.28 -21.72 1.40
N LEU A 563 -16.93 -22.37 2.51
CA LEU A 563 -15.63 -22.19 3.16
C LEU A 563 -14.46 -22.62 2.27
N ILE A 564 -14.58 -23.75 1.57
CA ILE A 564 -13.57 -24.23 0.62
C ILE A 564 -13.39 -23.24 -0.54
N LYS A 565 -14.48 -22.81 -1.19
CA LYS A 565 -14.43 -21.83 -2.29
C LYS A 565 -13.77 -20.51 -1.89
N MET A 566 -14.09 -20.03 -0.69
CA MET A 566 -13.40 -18.86 -0.14
C MET A 566 -11.91 -19.14 0.07
N GLY A 567 -11.56 -20.31 0.60
CA GLY A 567 -10.18 -20.73 0.85
C GLY A 567 -9.34 -20.76 -0.42
N GLU A 568 -9.89 -21.26 -1.54
CA GLU A 568 -9.22 -21.24 -2.85
C GLU A 568 -8.81 -19.83 -3.27
N ILE A 569 -9.66 -18.85 -3.02
CA ILE A 569 -9.44 -17.46 -3.44
C ILE A 569 -8.50 -16.74 -2.46
N LEU A 570 -8.70 -16.91 -1.14
CA LEU A 570 -7.96 -16.16 -0.12
C LEU A 570 -6.59 -16.76 0.20
N PHE A 571 -6.46 -18.09 0.20
CA PHE A 571 -5.25 -18.78 0.64
C PHE A 571 -4.33 -19.21 -0.51
N SER A 572 -4.78 -19.23 -1.78
CA SER A 572 -3.86 -19.29 -2.92
C SER A 572 -3.12 -17.96 -3.04
N THR A 573 -1.84 -17.96 -2.69
CA THR A 573 -0.97 -16.78 -2.74
C THR A 573 0.14 -16.97 -3.77
N GLY A 574 -0.16 -16.60 -5.02
CA GLY A 574 0.79 -16.44 -6.12
C GLY A 574 0.44 -15.21 -6.98
N SER A 575 1.33 -14.77 -7.89
CA SER A 575 0.95 -13.80 -8.92
C SER A 575 -0.19 -14.37 -9.78
N MET A 576 -0.97 -13.54 -10.49
CA MET A 576 -2.09 -14.06 -11.30
C MET A 576 -1.65 -15.22 -12.21
N ALA A 577 -0.48 -15.12 -12.85
CA ALA A 577 0.06 -16.21 -13.66
C ALA A 577 0.31 -17.52 -12.89
N ILE A 578 0.71 -17.44 -11.62
CA ILE A 578 0.86 -18.61 -10.74
C ILE A 578 -0.52 -19.12 -10.34
N ARG A 579 -1.46 -18.25 -9.99
CA ARG A 579 -2.85 -18.65 -9.68
C ARG A 579 -3.57 -19.30 -10.85
N GLU A 580 -3.34 -18.82 -12.06
CA GLU A 580 -3.95 -19.35 -13.28
C GLU A 580 -3.36 -20.72 -13.64
N ALA A 581 -2.04 -20.89 -13.49
CA ALA A 581 -1.39 -22.19 -13.60
C ALA A 581 -1.87 -23.16 -12.50
N GLU A 582 -1.97 -22.68 -11.26
CA GLU A 582 -2.52 -23.41 -10.11
C GLU A 582 -3.97 -23.85 -10.35
N ARG A 583 -4.82 -22.97 -10.88
CA ARG A 583 -6.21 -23.30 -11.24
C ARG A 583 -6.32 -24.28 -12.39
N SER A 584 -5.39 -24.26 -13.34
CA SER A 584 -5.35 -25.25 -14.41
C SER A 584 -5.00 -26.66 -13.91
N LEU A 585 -4.47 -26.77 -12.69
CA LEU A 585 -4.19 -28.03 -12.00
C LEU A 585 -5.29 -28.43 -11.01
N ALA A 586 -6.24 -27.53 -10.73
CA ALA A 586 -7.33 -27.80 -9.82
C ALA A 586 -8.41 -28.66 -10.48
N LEU A 587 -8.92 -29.64 -9.74
CA LEU A 587 -9.93 -30.55 -10.26
C LEU A 587 -11.24 -29.82 -10.55
N ASP A 588 -11.80 -30.04 -11.74
CA ASP A 588 -13.14 -29.57 -12.08
C ASP A 588 -14.24 -30.54 -11.61
N ASP A 589 -15.50 -30.10 -11.72
CA ASP A 589 -16.66 -30.90 -11.25
C ASP A 589 -16.82 -32.23 -12.02
N GLU A 590 -16.38 -32.31 -13.29
CA GLU A 590 -16.43 -33.53 -14.11
C GLU A 590 -15.31 -34.50 -13.72
N GLU A 591 -14.08 -34.01 -13.55
CA GLU A 591 -12.92 -34.78 -13.09
C GLU A 591 -13.15 -35.34 -11.69
N MET A 592 -13.72 -34.53 -10.80
CA MET A 592 -14.16 -34.97 -9.47
C MET A 592 -15.18 -36.11 -9.54
N ALA A 593 -16.16 -36.03 -10.45
CA ALA A 593 -17.17 -37.08 -10.60
C ALA A 593 -16.56 -38.40 -11.10
N LEU A 594 -15.62 -38.33 -12.04
CA LEU A 594 -14.91 -39.51 -12.56
C LEU A 594 -14.08 -40.22 -11.49
N LEU A 595 -13.34 -39.47 -10.68
CA LEU A 595 -12.53 -40.05 -9.60
C LEU A 595 -13.38 -40.77 -8.54
N MET A 596 -14.58 -40.25 -8.26
CA MET A 596 -15.51 -40.91 -7.33
C MET A 596 -16.11 -42.20 -7.89
N GLU A 597 -16.40 -42.26 -9.20
CA GLU A 597 -16.88 -43.49 -9.84
C GLU A 597 -15.83 -44.61 -9.83
N ASP A 598 -14.56 -44.26 -10.04
CA ASP A 598 -13.45 -45.22 -10.00
C ASP A 598 -13.23 -45.80 -8.59
N ASP A 599 -13.38 -44.99 -7.54
CA ASP A 599 -13.20 -45.47 -6.17
C ASP A 599 -14.35 -46.38 -5.71
N ILE A 600 -15.60 -46.03 -6.09
CA ILE A 600 -16.78 -46.89 -5.87
C ILE A 600 -16.62 -48.23 -6.60
N ASN A 601 -16.14 -48.22 -7.85
CA ASN A 601 -15.91 -49.44 -8.63
C ASN A 601 -14.79 -50.31 -8.04
N ASN A 602 -13.73 -49.69 -7.51
CA ASN A 602 -12.65 -50.42 -6.83
C ASN A 602 -13.09 -51.05 -5.50
N GLN A 603 -13.90 -50.35 -4.69
CA GLN A 603 -14.45 -50.90 -3.46
C GLN A 603 -15.49 -52.03 -3.71
N ALA A 604 -16.27 -51.92 -4.79
CA ALA A 604 -17.21 -52.98 -5.19
C ALA A 604 -16.50 -54.24 -5.76
N GLY A 605 -15.32 -54.07 -6.37
CA GLY A 605 -14.47 -55.17 -6.86
C GLY A 605 -13.75 -55.95 -5.75
N ALA A 606 -13.43 -55.31 -4.62
CA ALA A 606 -12.76 -55.95 -3.49
C ALA A 606 -13.68 -56.82 -2.60
N ASN A 607 -15.01 -56.70 -2.75
CA ASN A 607 -16.02 -57.46 -2.02
C ASN A 607 -16.63 -58.63 -2.84
N ARG A 608 -15.99 -59.04 -3.94
CA ARG A 608 -16.39 -60.22 -4.73
C ARG A 608 -15.49 -61.42 -4.52
#